data_AF-A0A7D5UX37-F1
#
_entry.id   AF-A0A7D5UX37-F1
#
_cell.length_a   1.000
_cell.length_b   1.000
_cell.length_c   1.000
_cell.angle_alpha   90.00
_cell.angle_beta   90.00
_cell.angle_gamma   90.00
#
_symmetry.space_group_name_H-M   'P 1'
#
loop_
_entity.id
_entity.type
_entity.pdbx_description
1 polymer ?
#
loop_
_entity_poly.entity_id
_entity_poly.type
_entity_poly.pdbx_seq_one_letter_code
_entity_poly.pdbx_strand_id
1 'polypeptide(L)'
;MGATNLIVDRSTVTISGELYLFEDYDTSTGKPVHRYFCKVCCNPIKSESHLVPDSIILKMGIFEHVPKPKSESFAQERQAWGQPVASDVEQYFISFIL
;
A
#
# COMPACT_ATOMS: atom_id res chain seq x y z
N MET A 1 -3.17 9.14 -8.80
CA MET A 1 -3.72 7.77 -8.81
C MET A 1 -3.05 7.01 -7.68
N GLY A 2 -3.81 6.56 -6.67
CA GLY A 2 -3.27 5.84 -5.52
C GLY A 2 -2.86 4.41 -5.89
N ALA A 3 -2.03 3.77 -5.07
CA ALA A 3 -1.71 2.37 -5.24
C ALA A 3 -2.86 1.49 -4.71
N THR A 4 -3.28 0.49 -5.49
CA THR A 4 -4.20 -0.54 -5.00
C THR A 4 -3.43 -1.54 -4.15
N ASN A 5 -3.83 -1.70 -2.89
CA ASN A 5 -3.17 -2.55 -1.92
C ASN A 5 -4.14 -3.61 -1.41
N LEU A 6 -3.61 -4.79 -1.07
CA LEU A 6 -4.32 -5.83 -0.36
C LEU A 6 -3.53 -6.18 0.90
N ILE A 7 -4.19 -6.08 2.06
CA ILE A 7 -3.61 -6.50 3.34
C ILE A 7 -3.93 -7.98 3.53
N VAL A 8 -2.89 -8.81 3.66
CA VAL A 8 -3.02 -10.26 3.82
C VAL A 8 -2.07 -10.76 4.90
N ASP A 9 -2.48 -11.83 5.58
CA ASP A 9 -1.64 -12.52 6.54
C ASP A 9 -0.35 -13.01 5.87
N ARG A 10 0.79 -12.77 6.52
CA ARG A 10 2.11 -13.08 5.96
C ARG A 10 2.27 -14.57 5.64
N SER A 11 1.66 -15.46 6.40
CA SER A 11 1.74 -16.92 6.20
C SER A 11 1.11 -17.37 4.89
N THR A 12 0.22 -16.56 4.32
CA THR A 12 -0.50 -16.87 3.07
C THR A 12 0.27 -16.46 1.82
N VAL A 13 1.43 -15.80 1.96
CA VAL A 13 2.17 -15.24 0.83
C VAL A 13 3.60 -15.78 0.78
N THR A 14 3.97 -16.35 -0.36
CA THR A 14 5.36 -16.66 -0.71
C THR A 14 5.82 -15.70 -1.80
N ILE A 15 6.97 -15.04 -1.60
CA ILE A 15 7.58 -14.16 -2.59
C ILE A 15 8.90 -14.78 -3.04
N SER A 16 9.04 -14.98 -4.35
CA SER A 16 10.27 -15.46 -4.98
C SER A 16 10.98 -14.35 -5.75
N GLY A 17 12.31 -14.38 -5.74
CA GLY A 17 13.15 -13.39 -6.42
C GLY A 17 13.73 -12.33 -5.47
N GLU A 18 14.63 -11.52 -6.00
CA GLU A 18 15.32 -10.50 -5.20
C GLU A 18 14.54 -9.18 -5.12
N LEU A 19 14.51 -8.62 -3.91
CA LEU A 19 13.86 -7.35 -3.63
C LEU A 19 14.86 -6.30 -3.16
N TYR A 20 14.63 -5.04 -3.55
CA TYR A 20 15.23 -3.86 -2.93
C TYR A 20 14.32 -3.36 -1.81
N LEU A 21 14.90 -3.02 -0.65
CA LEU A 21 14.21 -2.39 0.46
C LEU A 21 14.48 -0.89 0.44
N PHE A 22 13.41 -0.11 0.46
CA PHE A 22 13.42 1.31 0.80
C PHE A 22 12.74 1.52 2.14
N GLU A 23 13.47 2.08 3.10
CA GLU A 23 12.95 2.47 4.41
C GLU A 23 12.35 3.87 4.31
N ASP A 24 11.02 3.94 4.25
CA ASP A 24 10.30 5.19 4.11
C ASP A 24 9.98 5.80 5.48
N TYR A 25 10.72 6.84 5.84
CA TYR A 25 10.55 7.58 7.08
C TYR A 25 9.56 8.75 6.97
N ASP A 26 9.03 9.04 5.77
CA ASP A 26 8.02 10.07 5.57
C ASP A 26 6.65 9.56 6.03
N THR A 27 6.53 9.38 7.35
CA THR A 27 5.32 8.90 8.01
C THR A 27 5.05 9.72 9.25
N SER A 28 3.77 9.89 9.58
CA SER A 28 3.34 10.58 10.79
C SER A 28 3.57 9.79 12.08
N THR A 29 3.95 8.51 11.97
CA THR A 29 4.05 7.60 13.12
C THR A 29 5.43 7.60 13.77
N GLY A 30 6.41 8.26 13.15
CA GLY A 30 7.82 8.23 13.56
C GLY A 30 8.51 6.87 13.33
N LYS A 31 7.81 5.88 12.76
CA LYS A 31 8.35 4.56 12.41
C LYS A 31 8.31 4.38 10.89
N PRO A 32 9.34 3.75 10.28
CA PRO A 32 9.37 3.61 8.84
C PRO A 32 8.28 2.65 8.33
N VAL A 33 7.83 2.89 7.10
CA VAL A 33 7.18 1.87 6.28
C VAL A 33 8.25 1.23 5.41
N HIS A 34 8.44 -0.08 5.53
CA HIS A 34 9.38 -0.80 4.68
C HIS A 34 8.73 -1.10 3.34
N ARG A 35 9.24 -0.52 2.26
CA ARG A 35 8.73 -0.69 0.89
C ARG A 35 9.67 -1.59 0.09
N TYR A 36 9.14 -2.68 -0.45
CA TYR A 36 9.93 -3.65 -1.21
C TYR A 36 9.59 -3.59 -2.69
N PHE A 37 10.63 -3.53 -3.52
CA PHE A 37 10.52 -3.43 -4.98
C PHE A 37 11.27 -4.58 -5.65
N CYS A 38 10.80 -5.04 -6.81
CA CYS A 38 11.56 -6.00 -7.61
C CYS A 38 12.88 -5.38 -8.06
N LYS A 39 14.01 -6.08 -7.86
CA LYS A 39 15.32 -5.56 -8.30
C LYS A 39 15.50 -5.44 -9.81
N VAL A 40 14.67 -6.14 -10.61
CA VAL A 40 14.81 -6.18 -12.07
C VAL A 40 14.03 -5.05 -12.74
N CYS A 41 12.78 -4.83 -12.33
CA CYS A 41 11.87 -3.90 -13.00
C CYS A 41 11.38 -2.75 -12.10
N CYS A 42 11.85 -2.68 -10.85
CA CYS A 42 11.48 -1.66 -9.88
C CYS A 42 9.98 -1.57 -9.56
N ASN A 43 9.18 -2.56 -9.97
CA ASN A 43 7.77 -2.61 -9.59
C ASN A 43 7.64 -2.81 -8.07
N PRO A 44 6.72 -2.08 -7.41
CA PRO A 44 6.48 -2.25 -5.99
C PRO A 44 5.79 -3.61 -5.77
N ILE A 45 6.31 -4.41 -4.84
CA ILE A 45 5.81 -5.77 -4.57
C ILE A 45 5.01 -5.80 -3.28
N LYS A 46 5.56 -5.29 -2.18
CA LYS A 46 4.88 -5.23 -0.89
C LYS A 46 5.34 -4.04 -0.06
N SER A 47 4.55 -3.70 0.95
CA SER A 47 4.97 -2.87 2.08
C SER A 47 4.76 -3.61 3.39
N GLU A 48 5.55 -3.26 4.39
CA GLU A 48 5.39 -3.72 5.77
C GLU A 48 5.29 -2.49 6.68
N SER A 49 4.33 -2.52 7.60
CA SER A 49 4.08 -1.44 8.54
C SER A 49 3.90 -2.03 9.93
N HIS A 50 4.44 -1.33 10.93
CA HIS A 50 4.26 -1.68 12.33
C HIS A 50 2.80 -1.63 12.80
N LEU A 51 1.90 -0.99 12.05
CA LEU A 51 0.46 -0.94 12.35
C LEU A 51 -0.26 -2.26 12.06
N VAL A 52 0.31 -3.12 11.21
CA VAL A 52 -0.24 -4.42 10.81
C VAL A 52 0.87 -5.48 10.80
N PRO A 53 1.50 -5.77 11.96
CA PRO A 53 2.76 -6.52 12.04
C PRO A 53 2.68 -7.95 11.47
N ASP A 54 1.52 -8.61 11.64
CA ASP A 54 1.29 -9.99 11.19
C ASP A 54 0.89 -10.08 9.70
N SER A 55 0.72 -8.94 9.05
CA SER A 55 0.29 -8.86 7.65
C SER A 55 1.39 -8.28 6.75
N ILE A 56 1.22 -8.51 5.45
CA ILE A 56 1.90 -7.73 4.42
C ILE A 56 0.87 -6.90 3.65
N ILE A 57 1.31 -5.73 3.19
CA ILE A 57 0.53 -4.86 2.31
C ILE A 57 0.99 -5.16 0.88
N LEU A 58 0.35 -6.14 0.24
CA LEU A 58 0.67 -6.58 -1.11
C LEU A 58 0.22 -5.54 -2.14
N LYS A 59 1.07 -5.26 -3.12
CA LYS A 59 0.79 -4.30 -4.19
C LYS A 59 0.05 -5.01 -5.30
N MET A 60 -1.14 -4.52 -5.63
CA MET A 60 -2.01 -5.25 -6.53
C MET A 60 -1.79 -4.93 -8.01
N GLY A 61 -1.00 -3.89 -8.32
CA GLY A 61 -0.68 -3.51 -9.71
C GLY A 61 0.18 -4.53 -10.47
N ILE A 62 0.66 -5.59 -9.81
CA ILE A 62 1.39 -6.71 -10.44
C ILE A 62 0.47 -7.85 -10.89
N PHE A 63 -0.83 -7.78 -10.62
CA PHE A 63 -1.81 -8.78 -11.03
C PHE A 63 -2.66 -8.24 -12.17
N GLU A 64 -3.03 -9.13 -13.10
CA GLU A 64 -3.94 -8.81 -14.20
C GLU A 64 -5.35 -8.48 -13.69
N HIS A 65 -5.79 -9.20 -12.66
CA HIS A 65 -7.12 -9.07 -12.08
C HIS A 65 -7.02 -8.58 -10.64
N VAL A 66 -7.73 -7.49 -10.35
CA VAL A 66 -7.78 -6.85 -9.05
C VAL A 66 -9.21 -6.87 -8.51
N PRO A 67 -9.43 -7.31 -7.25
CA PRO A 67 -10.74 -7.22 -6.64
C PRO A 67 -11.14 -5.75 -6.47
N LYS A 68 -12.46 -5.49 -6.46
CA LYS A 68 -12.98 -4.16 -6.17
C LYS A 68 -12.45 -3.69 -4.79
N PRO A 69 -11.85 -2.49 -4.71
CA PRO A 69 -11.42 -1.94 -3.43
C PRO A 69 -12.59 -1.80 -2.46
N LYS A 70 -12.34 -2.08 -1.18
CA LYS A 70 -13.32 -1.85 -0.10
C LYS A 70 -13.28 -0.42 0.43
N SER A 71 -12.09 0.18 0.42
CA SER A 71 -11.84 1.50 0.97
C SER A 71 -10.73 2.24 0.21
N GLU A 72 -10.71 3.56 0.31
CA GLU A 72 -9.65 4.45 -0.16
C GLU A 72 -9.05 5.18 1.05
N SER A 73 -7.80 4.85 1.39
CA SER A 73 -7.04 5.53 2.44
C SER A 73 -6.36 6.80 1.90
N PHE A 74 -6.12 7.78 2.78
CA PHE A 74 -5.53 9.08 2.43
C PHE A 74 -6.33 9.84 1.37
N ALA A 75 -7.66 9.69 1.39
CA ALA A 75 -8.57 10.35 0.44
C ALA A 75 -8.47 11.89 0.49
N GLN A 76 -8.05 12.45 1.62
CA GLN A 76 -7.73 13.88 1.83
C GLN A 76 -6.58 14.38 0.97
N GLU A 77 -5.60 13.51 0.67
CA GLU A 77 -4.42 13.85 -0.13
C GLU A 77 -4.63 13.60 -1.63
N ARG A 78 -5.85 13.25 -2.02
CA ARG A 78 -6.20 13.08 -3.43
C ARG A 78 -5.91 14.38 -4.17
N GLN A 79 -5.12 14.26 -5.24
CA GLN A 79 -4.82 15.37 -6.12
C GLN A 79 -6.12 15.95 -6.69
N ALA A 80 -6.18 17.27 -6.90
CA ALA A 80 -7.40 17.95 -7.34
C ALA A 80 -7.97 17.43 -8.67
N TRP A 81 -7.13 16.87 -9.54
CA TRP A 81 -7.53 16.25 -10.80
C TRP A 81 -7.99 14.78 -10.65
N GLY A 82 -7.76 14.16 -9.50
CA GLY A 82 -8.12 12.78 -9.22
C GLY A 82 -9.59 12.64 -8.80
N GLN A 83 -10.18 11.48 -9.12
CA GLN A 83 -11.53 11.12 -8.70
C GLN A 83 -11.47 10.00 -7.64
N PRO A 84 -12.51 9.85 -6.79
CA PRO A 84 -12.64 8.67 -5.94
C PRO A 84 -12.61 7.39 -6.75
N VAL A 85 -12.07 6.31 -6.17
CA VAL A 85 -11.91 5.04 -6.89
C VAL A 85 -13.25 4.42 -7.32
N ALA A 86 -14.30 4.61 -6.52
CA ALA A 86 -15.69 4.38 -6.87
C ALA A 86 -16.59 5.18 -5.91
N SER A 87 -17.83 5.44 -6.31
CA SER A 87 -18.79 6.23 -5.51
C SER A 87 -19.25 5.52 -4.24
N ASP A 88 -19.18 4.18 -4.21
CA ASP A 88 -19.63 3.33 -3.10
C ASP A 88 -18.48 2.75 -2.25
N VAL A 89 -17.27 3.29 -2.42
CA VAL A 89 -16.09 2.89 -1.66
C VAL A 89 -15.90 3.81 -0.46
N GLU A 90 -15.68 3.23 0.72
CA GLU A 90 -15.47 3.99 1.96
C GLU A 90 -14.18 4.82 1.86
N GLN A 91 -14.24 6.10 2.23
CA GLN A 91 -13.08 7.00 2.17
C GLN A 91 -12.55 7.27 3.57
N TYR A 92 -11.30 6.90 3.82
CA TYR A 92 -10.62 7.21 5.07
C TYR A 92 -9.80 8.49 4.94
N PHE A 93 -10.21 9.45 5.76
CA PHE A 93 -9.58 10.75 5.93
C PHE A 93 -8.62 10.66 7.13
N ILE A 94 -7.41 10.18 6.84
CA ILE A 94 -6.39 9.95 7.86
C ILE A 94 -5.79 11.30 8.25
N SER A 95 -6.07 11.75 9.46
CA SER A 95 -5.53 12.99 10.01
C SER A 95 -4.22 12.69 10.73
N PHE A 96 -3.17 13.41 10.37
CA PHE A 96 -1.90 13.36 11.07
C PHE A 96 -1.92 14.39 12.21
N ILE A 97 -2.05 13.92 13.44
CA ILE A 97 -1.83 14.77 14.61
C ILE A 97 -0.32 14.77 14.85
N LEU A 98 0.33 15.89 14.51
CA LEU A 98 1.73 16.18 14.87
C LEU A 98 1.85 16.42 16.39
#